data_AF-A0A3B8IK27-F1
#
_entry.id   AF-A0A3B8IK27-F1
#
_cell.length_a   1.000
_cell.length_b   1.000
_cell.length_c   1.000
_cell.angle_alpha   90.00
_cell.angle_beta   90.00
_cell.angle_gamma   90.00
#
_symmetry.space_group_name_H-M   'P 1'
#
loop_
_entity.id
_entity.type
_entity.pdbx_description
1 polymer ?
#
loop_
_entity_poly.entity_id
_entity_poly.type
_entity_poly.pdbx_seq_one_letter_code
_entity_poly.pdbx_strand_id
1 'polypeptide(L)'
;MSNILNPEKLMMIVEGDVEFLEEMKVAQIQTLEELRDSFADCLQSNNLDGLRSANHKAKPAIELLGADGLAALVQKGYQFLESGGGDLTIDGLIEEMKGLVAEVSKATQELTT
;
A
#
# COMPACT_ATOMS: atom_id res chain seq x y z
N MET A 1 17.95 1.49 -8.90
CA MET A 1 16.92 2.08 -8.02
C MET A 1 15.79 1.06 -7.99
N SER A 2 15.45 0.51 -6.83
CA SER A 2 14.19 -0.22 -6.70
C SER A 2 13.08 0.79 -6.98
N ASN A 3 12.32 0.59 -8.04
CA ASN A 3 11.23 1.49 -8.40
C ASN A 3 10.14 1.30 -7.34
N ILE A 4 9.98 2.26 -6.44
CA ILE A 4 8.98 2.23 -5.36
C ILE A 4 7.55 2.34 -5.93
N LEU A 5 7.42 2.90 -7.14
CA LEU A 5 6.20 2.99 -7.90
C LEU A 5 6.46 2.79 -9.40
N ASN A 6 5.41 2.45 -10.15
CA ASN A 6 5.32 2.54 -11.61
C ASN A 6 3.98 3.20 -12.00
N PRO A 7 3.96 4.54 -12.21
CA PRO A 7 2.75 5.31 -12.43
C PRO A 7 2.28 5.33 -13.89
N GLU A 8 2.92 4.58 -14.80
CA GLU A 8 2.58 4.60 -16.22
C GLU A 8 1.09 4.35 -16.46
N LYS A 9 0.51 3.38 -15.73
CA LYS A 9 -0.93 3.09 -15.80
C LYS A 9 -1.78 4.27 -15.31
N LEU A 10 -1.36 4.95 -14.25
CA LEU A 10 -2.06 6.13 -13.73
C LEU A 10 -2.05 7.26 -14.76
N MET A 11 -0.89 7.56 -15.35
CA MET A 11 -0.75 8.59 -16.38
C MET A 11 -1.54 8.28 -17.64
N MET A 12 -1.62 7.00 -18.03
CA MET A 12 -2.46 6.56 -19.15
C MET A 12 -3.95 6.78 -18.90
N ILE A 13 -4.43 6.58 -17.67
CA ILE A 13 -5.84 6.76 -17.30
C ILE A 13 -6.21 8.25 -17.26
N VAL A 14 -5.27 9.09 -16.85
CA VAL A 14 -5.48 10.52 -16.66
C VAL A 14 -5.54 11.29 -17.98
N GLU A 15 -4.92 10.78 -19.05
CA GLU A 15 -4.95 11.37 -20.41
C GLU A 15 -4.64 12.88 -20.47
N GLY A 16 -3.84 13.40 -19.52
CA GLY A 16 -3.46 14.81 -19.45
C GLY A 16 -4.42 15.73 -18.69
N ASP A 17 -5.47 15.19 -18.06
CA ASP A 17 -6.36 15.94 -17.18
C ASP A 17 -5.73 16.14 -15.80
N VAL A 18 -5.18 17.33 -15.57
CA VAL A 18 -4.46 17.68 -14.34
C VAL A 18 -5.39 17.65 -13.12
N GLU A 19 -6.65 18.07 -13.24
CA GLU A 19 -7.59 18.07 -12.11
C GLU A 19 -7.92 16.64 -11.71
N PHE A 20 -8.18 15.78 -12.70
CA PHE A 20 -8.44 14.37 -12.47
C PHE A 20 -7.21 13.63 -11.91
N LEU A 21 -6.00 14.00 -12.33
CA LEU A 21 -4.76 13.46 -11.74
C LEU A 21 -4.69 13.73 -10.24
N GLU A 22 -4.96 14.97 -9.83
CA GLU A 22 -4.91 15.36 -8.41
C GLU A 22 -5.97 14.62 -7.59
N GLU A 23 -7.20 14.51 -8.08
CA GLU A 23 -8.24 13.71 -7.42
C GLU A 23 -7.83 12.24 -7.27
N MET A 24 -7.27 11.67 -8.34
CA MET A 24 -6.80 10.29 -8.34
C MET A 24 -5.65 10.08 -7.35
N LYS A 25 -4.66 10.98 -7.31
CA LYS A 25 -3.57 10.93 -6.33
C LYS A 25 -4.11 10.92 -4.90
N VAL A 26 -5.03 11.83 -4.58
CA VAL A 26 -5.63 11.91 -3.24
C VAL A 26 -6.36 10.61 -2.89
N ALA A 27 -7.18 10.08 -3.80
CA ALA A 27 -7.92 8.84 -3.56
C ALA A 27 -7.00 7.61 -3.39
N GLN A 28 -5.93 7.52 -4.19
CA GLN A 28 -4.96 6.43 -4.05
C GLN A 28 -4.20 6.54 -2.72
N ILE A 29 -3.73 7.72 -2.34
CA ILE A 29 -3.02 7.94 -1.07
C ILE A 29 -3.92 7.57 0.12
N GLN A 30 -5.16 8.04 0.14
CA GLN A 30 -6.12 7.69 1.19
C GLN A 30 -6.31 6.17 1.30
N THR A 31 -6.43 5.48 0.18
CA THR A 31 -6.55 4.01 0.15
C THR A 31 -5.34 3.31 0.76
N LEU A 32 -4.13 3.83 0.52
CA LEU A 32 -2.89 3.27 1.11
C LEU A 32 -2.77 3.56 2.60
N GLU A 33 -3.22 4.73 3.06
CA GLU A 33 -3.28 5.06 4.49
C GLU A 33 -4.28 4.16 5.24
N GLU A 34 -5.46 3.92 4.66
CA GLU A 34 -6.44 2.97 5.20
C GLU A 34 -5.87 1.54 5.26
N LEU A 35 -5.11 1.13 4.25
CA LEU A 35 -4.41 -0.16 4.26
C LEU A 35 -3.40 -0.23 5.40
N ARG A 36 -2.57 0.80 5.59
CA ARG A 36 -1.59 0.88 6.69
C ARG A 36 -2.25 0.69 8.04
N ASP A 37 -3.33 1.43 8.28
CA ASP A 37 -4.05 1.40 9.57
C ASP A 37 -4.69 0.03 9.79
N SER A 38 -5.38 -0.48 8.77
CA SER A 38 -5.99 -1.83 8.82
C SER A 38 -4.94 -2.93 9.00
N PHE A 39 -3.76 -2.79 8.39
CA PHE A 39 -2.66 -3.75 8.51
C PHE A 39 -2.16 -3.82 9.95
N ALA A 40 -1.94 -2.66 10.57
CA ALA A 40 -1.52 -2.59 11.97
C ALA A 40 -2.56 -3.20 12.91
N ASP A 41 -3.82 -2.80 12.76
CA ASP A 41 -4.93 -3.32 13.57
C ASP A 41 -5.08 -4.84 13.44
N CYS A 42 -4.97 -5.37 12.21
CA CYS A 42 -5.10 -6.80 11.96
C CYS A 42 -3.92 -7.61 12.50
N LEU A 43 -2.69 -7.10 12.41
CA LEU A 43 -1.54 -7.77 13.02
C LEU A 43 -1.66 -7.81 14.55
N GLN A 44 -2.02 -6.70 15.17
CA GLN A 44 -2.16 -6.60 16.62
C GLN A 44 -3.31 -7.46 17.18
N SER A 45 -4.40 -7.60 16.42
CA SER A 45 -5.56 -8.39 16.81
C SER A 45 -5.52 -9.85 16.31
N ASN A 46 -4.43 -10.26 15.68
CA ASN A 46 -4.29 -11.58 15.04
C ASN A 46 -5.45 -11.92 14.07
N ASN A 47 -5.88 -10.93 13.28
CA ASN A 47 -7.08 -10.99 12.44
C ASN A 47 -6.74 -11.18 10.96
N LEU A 48 -6.56 -12.44 10.55
CA LEU A 48 -6.22 -12.80 9.17
C LEU A 48 -7.30 -12.40 8.15
N ASP A 49 -8.57 -12.59 8.48
CA ASP A 49 -9.69 -12.26 7.58
C ASP A 49 -9.83 -10.74 7.39
N GLY A 50 -9.59 -9.97 8.46
CA GLY A 50 -9.50 -8.52 8.39
C GLY A 50 -8.39 -8.06 7.45
N LEU A 51 -7.19 -8.63 7.59
CA LEU A 51 -6.06 -8.32 6.72
C LEU A 51 -6.37 -8.66 5.25
N ARG A 52 -7.04 -9.80 5.02
CA ARG A 52 -7.50 -10.22 3.69
C ARG A 52 -8.47 -9.21 3.08
N SER A 53 -9.43 -8.73 3.86
CA SER A 53 -10.40 -7.73 3.42
C SER A 53 -9.73 -6.40 3.07
N ALA A 54 -8.83 -5.91 3.94
CA ALA A 54 -8.10 -4.66 3.72
C ALA A 54 -7.26 -4.70 2.44
N ASN A 55 -6.50 -5.79 2.24
CA ASN A 55 -5.72 -5.98 1.03
C ASN A 55 -6.59 -6.03 -0.23
N HIS A 56 -7.75 -6.71 -0.19
CA HIS A 56 -8.62 -6.80 -1.35
C HIS A 56 -9.10 -5.41 -1.82
N LYS A 57 -9.39 -4.52 -0.86
CA LYS A 57 -9.78 -3.13 -1.15
C LYS A 57 -8.63 -2.29 -1.70
N ALA A 58 -7.43 -2.45 -1.14
CA ALA A 58 -6.26 -1.66 -1.53
C ALA A 58 -5.52 -2.20 -2.77
N LYS A 59 -5.76 -3.45 -3.16
CA LYS A 59 -5.09 -4.11 -4.29
C LYS A 59 -5.15 -3.31 -5.61
N PRO A 60 -6.30 -2.75 -6.03
CA PRO A 60 -6.35 -1.92 -7.24
C PRO A 60 -5.41 -0.72 -7.16
N ALA A 61 -5.33 -0.05 -6.00
CA ALA A 61 -4.45 1.09 -5.80
C ALA A 61 -2.97 0.68 -5.89
N ILE A 62 -2.61 -0.43 -5.26
CA ILE A 62 -1.26 -0.99 -5.32
C ILE A 62 -0.87 -1.34 -6.77
N GLU A 63 -1.75 -2.01 -7.51
CA GLU A 63 -1.51 -2.41 -8.90
C GLU A 63 -1.46 -1.25 -9.89
N LEU A 64 -2.22 -0.19 -9.61
CA LEU A 64 -2.27 1.04 -10.41
C LEU A 64 -1.01 1.88 -10.20
N LEU A 65 -0.56 1.99 -8.95
CA LEU A 65 0.66 2.70 -8.59
C LEU A 65 1.93 1.88 -8.82
N GLY A 66 1.81 0.58 -9.11
CA GLY A 66 2.98 -0.32 -9.23
C GLY A 66 3.78 -0.44 -7.93
N ALA A 67 3.10 -0.38 -6.78
CA ALA A 67 3.72 -0.39 -5.47
C ALA A 67 3.99 -1.82 -4.97
N ASP A 68 4.77 -2.60 -5.73
CA ASP A 68 5.00 -4.03 -5.49
C ASP A 68 5.57 -4.32 -4.09
N GLY A 69 6.32 -3.36 -3.52
CA GLY A 69 6.82 -3.44 -2.13
C GLY A 69 5.69 -3.54 -1.10
N LEU A 70 4.59 -2.81 -1.28
CA LEU A 70 3.42 -2.90 -0.41
C LEU A 70 2.74 -4.27 -0.54
N ALA A 71 2.58 -4.78 -1.76
CA ALA A 71 2.01 -6.12 -1.98
C ALA A 71 2.86 -7.20 -1.29
N ALA A 72 4.19 -7.12 -1.42
CA ALA A 72 5.11 -8.06 -0.79
C ALA A 72 5.03 -7.99 0.74
N LEU A 73 4.93 -6.79 1.32
CA LEU A 73 4.81 -6.63 2.76
C LEU A 73 3.47 -7.14 3.29
N VAL A 74 2.36 -6.91 2.59
CA VAL A 74 1.07 -7.49 2.96
C VAL A 74 1.15 -9.03 2.97
N GLN A 75 1.85 -9.61 2.00
CA GLN A 75 2.10 -11.05 1.96
C GLN A 75 2.93 -11.55 3.15
N LYS A 76 3.95 -10.80 3.58
CA LYS A 76 4.68 -11.11 4.83
C LYS A 76 3.76 -11.06 6.05
N GLY A 77 2.83 -10.10 6.10
CA GLY A 77 1.81 -10.01 7.15
C GLY A 77 0.90 -11.24 7.22
N TYR A 78 0.45 -11.78 6.08
CA TYR A 78 -0.28 -13.05 6.07
C TYR A 78 0.55 -14.20 6.62
N GLN A 79 1.78 -14.35 6.13
CA GLN A 79 2.68 -15.41 6.56
C GLN A 79 2.95 -15.32 8.07
N PHE A 80 3.11 -14.10 8.60
CA PHE A 80 3.28 -13.85 10.02
C PHE A 80 2.08 -14.37 10.84
N LEU A 81 0.86 -14.01 10.44
CA LEU A 81 -0.38 -14.42 11.12
C LEU A 81 -0.64 -15.93 11.01
N GLU A 82 -0.34 -16.54 9.86
CA GLU A 82 -0.55 -17.97 9.62
C GLU A 82 0.47 -18.86 10.34
N SER A 83 1.73 -18.42 10.44
CA SER A 83 2.81 -19.19 11.06
C SER A 83 2.97 -18.97 12.57
N GLY A 84 2.26 -17.98 13.14
CA GLY A 84 2.37 -17.64 14.56
C GLY A 84 3.61 -16.84 14.92
N GLY A 85 4.20 -16.14 13.95
CA GLY A 85 5.38 -15.29 14.12
C GLY A 85 6.71 -16.06 14.07
N GLY A 86 7.52 -15.75 13.05
CA GLY A 86 8.92 -16.18 12.93
C GLY A 86 9.89 -15.16 13.52
N ASP A 87 11.00 -14.88 12.84
CA ASP A 87 11.99 -13.85 13.26
C ASP A 87 11.48 -12.40 13.12
N LEU A 88 10.26 -12.23 12.59
CA LEU A 88 9.62 -10.93 12.40
C LEU A 88 8.89 -10.51 13.68
N THR A 89 8.78 -9.20 13.90
CA THR A 89 7.96 -8.64 14.97
C THR A 89 6.78 -7.88 14.39
N ILE A 90 5.67 -7.82 15.13
CA ILE A 90 4.51 -7.00 14.77
C ILE A 90 4.95 -5.55 14.56
N ASP A 91 5.70 -5.00 15.51
CA ASP A 91 6.19 -3.61 15.43
C ASP A 91 7.09 -3.40 14.21
N GLY A 92 7.98 -4.34 13.90
CA GLY A 92 8.83 -4.26 12.71
C GLY A 92 8.04 -4.24 11.40
N LEU A 93 7.02 -5.10 11.28
CA LEU A 93 6.14 -5.13 10.10
C LEU A 93 5.31 -3.84 9.97
N ILE A 94 4.83 -3.30 11.09
CA ILE A 94 4.07 -2.05 11.11
C ILE A 94 4.95 -0.87 10.71
N GLU A 95 6.19 -0.79 11.20
CA GLU A 95 7.13 0.27 10.81
C GLU A 95 7.55 0.14 9.33
N GLU A 96 7.76 -1.07 8.82
CA GLU A 96 8.01 -1.29 7.38
C GLU A 96 6.82 -0.81 6.54
N MET A 97 5.57 -1.05 7.00
CA MET A 97 4.35 -0.62 6.31
C MET A 97 4.23 0.91 6.29
N LYS A 98 4.47 1.56 7.44
CA LYS A 98 4.48 3.02 7.54
C LYS A 98 5.51 3.64 6.60
N GLY A 99 6.72 3.10 6.58
CA GLY A 99 7.80 3.56 5.71
C GLY A 99 7.42 3.47 4.24
N LEU A 100 6.97 2.30 3.78
CA LEU A 100 6.57 2.10 2.40
C LEU A 100 5.38 2.97 1.99
N VAL A 101 4.33 3.09 2.82
CA VAL A 101 3.19 3.95 2.51
C VAL A 101 3.60 5.42 2.44
N ALA A 102 4.48 5.88 3.33
CA ALA A 102 5.01 7.25 3.28
C ALA A 102 5.82 7.51 2.00
N GLU A 103 6.69 6.58 1.61
CA GLU A 103 7.49 6.68 0.39
C GLU A 103 6.61 6.68 -0.87
N VAL A 104 5.67 5.74 -0.98
CA VAL A 104 4.74 5.65 -2.12
C VAL A 104 3.84 6.88 -2.19
N SER A 105 3.33 7.36 -1.05
CA SER A 105 2.45 8.53 -1.02
C SER A 105 3.19 9.79 -1.46
N LYS A 106 4.42 10.00 -0.96
CA LYS A 106 5.27 11.11 -1.38
C LYS A 106 5.54 11.05 -2.88
N ALA A 107 5.94 9.88 -3.40
CA ALA A 107 6.23 9.74 -4.81
C ALA A 107 4.98 9.94 -5.69
N THR A 108 3.80 9.55 -5.20
CA THR A 108 2.51 9.78 -5.86
C THR A 108 2.17 11.27 -5.94
N GLN A 109 2.44 12.04 -4.87
CA GLN A 109 2.25 13.50 -4.86
C GLN A 109 3.15 14.22 -5.87
N GLU A 110 4.40 13.75 -6.00
CA GLU A 110 5.41 14.31 -6.90
C GLU A 110 5.18 13.98 -8.39
N LEU A 111 4.19 13.15 -8.72
CA LEU A 111 3.82 12.89 -10.11
C LEU A 111 3.34 14.17 -10.80
N THR A 112 3.84 14.44 -11.99
CA THR A 112 3.40 15.57 -12.81
C THR A 112 2.99 15.05 -14.18
N THR A 113 1.94 15.62 -14.77
CA THR A 113 1.57 15.44 -16.19
C THR A 113 2.67 15.94 -17.11
#